data_AF-A0A445CT30-F1
#
_entry.id   AF-A0A445CT30-F1
#
_cell.length_a   1.000
_cell.length_b   1.000
_cell.length_c   1.000
_cell.angle_alpha   90.00
_cell.angle_beta   90.00
_cell.angle_gamma   90.00
#
_symmetry.space_group_name_H-M   'P 1'
#
loop_
_entity.id
_entity.type
_entity.pdbx_description
1 polymer ?
#
loop_
_entity_poly.entity_id
_entity_poly.type
_entity_poly.pdbx_seq_one_letter_code
_entity_poly.pdbx_strand_id
1 'polypeptide(L)'
;MFSTNSYSTVWGVDKLIPVDVYLSGCPPKPDAIIDAITKFRKKISREIDEDHIRSQQENRCFTTNHKFHVERSTHTNNYNQGFFYQPPFTSEITSDYLVAFGY
;
A
#
# COMPACT_ATOMS: atom_id res chain seq x y z
N MET A 1 0.36 9.65 -13.80
CA MET A 1 -0.98 10.28 -13.79
C MET A 1 -1.79 9.74 -12.61
N PHE A 2 -1.43 10.11 -11.37
CA PHE A 2 -2.12 9.73 -10.11
C PHE A 2 -1.83 10.74 -8.97
N SER A 3 -1.32 11.92 -9.33
CA SER A 3 -0.70 12.85 -8.38
C SER A 3 -1.66 13.81 -7.68
N THR A 4 -2.92 13.88 -8.10
CA THR A 4 -3.83 14.95 -7.63
C THR A 4 -5.07 14.46 -6.88
N ASN A 5 -5.57 13.23 -7.11
CA ASN A 5 -6.89 12.85 -6.57
C ASN A 5 -7.06 11.36 -6.19
N SER A 6 -6.01 10.72 -5.69
CA SER A 6 -6.05 9.31 -5.27
C SER A 6 -5.84 9.16 -3.76
N TYR A 7 -6.83 8.60 -3.06
CA TYR A 7 -6.79 8.39 -1.60
C TYR A 7 -5.77 7.33 -1.16
N SER A 8 -5.49 6.35 -2.02
CA SER A 8 -4.65 5.18 -1.70
C SER A 8 -3.24 5.23 -2.30
N THR A 9 -2.85 6.32 -2.96
CA THR A 9 -1.56 6.39 -3.66
C THR A 9 -0.60 7.31 -2.92
N VAL A 10 0.59 6.80 -2.61
CA VAL A 10 1.69 7.62 -2.07
C VAL A 10 2.33 8.42 -3.20
N TRP A 11 2.54 9.71 -2.98
CA TRP A 11 3.19 10.59 -3.96
C TRP A 11 4.71 10.38 -3.97
N GLY A 12 5.17 9.63 -4.95
CA GLY A 12 6.58 9.33 -5.14
C GLY A 12 7.10 8.28 -4.15
N VAL A 13 8.04 7.47 -4.61
CA VAL A 13 8.61 6.37 -3.80
C VAL A 13 9.58 6.87 -2.71
N ASP A 14 10.08 8.10 -2.85
CA ASP A 14 11.04 8.75 -1.94
C ASP A 14 10.53 8.95 -0.50
N LYS A 15 9.22 8.86 -0.30
CA LYS A 15 8.62 8.91 1.05
C LYS A 15 8.80 7.60 1.83
N LEU A 16 9.08 6.50 1.14
CA LEU A 16 9.24 5.18 1.75
C LEU A 16 10.70 4.75 1.79
N ILE A 17 11.43 4.99 0.70
CA ILE A 17 12.80 4.51 0.51
C ILE A 17 13.60 5.65 -0.14
N PRO A 18 14.85 5.91 0.30
CA PRO A 18 15.69 6.93 -0.33
C PRO A 18 15.93 6.61 -1.81
N VAL A 19 15.72 7.59 -2.68
CA VAL A 19 15.92 7.44 -4.12
C VAL A 19 17.29 7.97 -4.54
N ASP A 20 18.06 7.13 -5.26
CA ASP A 20 19.38 7.52 -5.73
C ASP A 20 19.40 8.39 -6.97
N VAL A 21 18.54 8.07 -7.95
CA VAL A 21 18.44 8.76 -9.25
C VAL A 21 16.98 8.78 -9.70
N TYR A 22 16.51 9.95 -10.12
CA TYR A 22 15.18 10.12 -10.70
C TYR A 22 15.21 10.05 -12.23
N LEU A 23 14.26 9.32 -12.80
CA LEU A 23 14.03 9.24 -14.24
C LEU A 23 12.63 9.77 -14.59
N SER A 24 12.56 10.81 -15.42
CA SER A 24 11.29 11.36 -15.90
C SER A 24 10.82 10.68 -17.18
N GLY A 25 9.52 10.43 -17.27
CA GLY A 25 8.88 9.84 -18.45
C GLY A 25 7.64 9.01 -18.10
N CYS A 26 6.71 8.88 -19.04
CA CYS A 26 5.52 8.05 -18.86
C CYS A 26 5.07 7.43 -20.21
N PRO A 27 5.58 6.23 -20.57
CA PRO A 27 6.79 5.59 -20.05
C PRO A 27 8.07 6.30 -20.56
N PRO A 28 9.19 6.23 -19.84
CA PRO A 28 10.45 6.80 -20.32
C PRO A 28 10.95 6.07 -21.57
N LYS A 29 11.65 6.79 -22.45
CA LYS A 29 12.32 6.20 -23.60
C LYS A 29 13.44 5.25 -23.16
N PRO A 30 13.76 4.20 -23.94
CA PRO A 30 14.83 3.25 -23.59
C PRO A 30 16.19 3.95 -23.37
N ASP A 31 16.51 4.95 -24.18
CA ASP A 31 17.76 5.72 -24.05
C ASP A 31 17.87 6.44 -22.70
N ALA A 32 16.75 6.94 -22.18
CA ALA A 32 16.70 7.64 -20.91
C ALA A 32 16.94 6.70 -19.72
N ILE A 33 16.54 5.42 -19.84
CA ILE A 33 16.84 4.38 -18.85
C ILE A 33 18.34 4.08 -18.83
N ILE A 34 18.97 3.96 -20.01
CA ILE A 34 20.41 3.70 -20.13
C ILE A 34 21.23 4.85 -19.53
N ASP A 35 20.82 6.09 -19.78
CA ASP A 35 21.44 7.28 -19.17
C ASP A 35 21.29 7.29 -17.64
N ALA A 36 20.11 6.95 -17.10
CA ALA A 36 19.89 6.86 -15.66
C ALA A 36 20.83 5.83 -15.00
N ILE A 37 21.02 4.66 -15.62
CA ILE A 37 21.96 3.63 -15.14
C ILE A 37 23.40 4.16 -15.17
N THR A 38 23.77 4.87 -16.23
CA THR A 38 25.10 5.45 -16.38
C THR A 38 25.36 6.53 -15.31
N LYS A 39 24.36 7.35 -15.01
CA LYS A 39 24.41 8.34 -13.91
C LYS A 39 24.54 7.66 -12.55
N PHE A 40 23.80 6.58 -12.31
CA PHE A 40 23.89 5.80 -11.08
C PHE A 40 25.29 5.21 -10.88
N ARG A 41 25.89 4.62 -11.92
CA ARG A 41 27.27 4.12 -11.89
C ARG A 41 28.27 5.23 -11.53
N LYS A 42 28.12 6.42 -12.11
CA LYS A 42 28.96 7.59 -11.78
C LYS A 42 28.79 8.05 -10.33
N LYS A 43 27.58 7.94 -9.76
CA LYS A 43 27.32 8.26 -8.35
C LYS A 43 28.07 7.28 -7.44
N ILE A 44 27.95 5.98 -7.68
CA ILE A 44 28.67 4.95 -6.92
C ILE A 44 30.18 5.18 -6.97
N SER A 45 30.74 5.44 -8.15
CA SER A 45 32.19 5.69 -8.28
C SER A 45 32.70 6.90 -7.49
N ARG A 46 31.83 7.86 -7.14
CA ARG A 46 32.19 9.01 -6.29
C ARG A 46 32.03 8.73 -4.80
N GLU A 47 31.09 7.85 -4.44
CA GLU A 47 30.71 7.56 -3.05
C GLU A 47 31.70 6.62 -2.36
N ILE A 48 32.41 5.79 -3.12
CA ILE A 48 33.47 4.90 -2.61
C ILE A 48 34.64 5.67 -1.96
N ASP A 49 34.82 6.96 -2.29
CA ASP A 49 35.92 7.77 -1.76
C ASP A 49 35.63 8.39 -0.37
N GLU A 50 34.37 8.50 0.08
CA GLU A 50 34.02 9.34 1.26
C GLU A 50 33.31 8.61 2.43
N ASP A 51 32.54 7.53 2.22
CA ASP A 51 31.45 7.18 3.16
C ASP A 51 31.45 5.75 3.78
N HIS A 52 32.59 5.14 4.09
CA HIS A 52 32.58 3.86 4.85
C HIS A 52 32.08 4.01 6.31
N ILE A 53 31.61 5.19 6.74
CA ILE A 53 31.17 5.47 8.10
C ILE A 53 29.76 6.07 8.06
N ARG A 54 28.68 5.29 7.87
CA ARG A 54 27.32 5.62 8.39
C ARG A 54 26.16 4.64 8.19
N SER A 55 26.39 3.34 7.96
CA SER A 55 25.27 2.38 7.87
C SER A 55 24.85 1.73 9.19
N GLN A 56 25.19 2.30 10.34
CA GLN A 56 24.58 1.84 11.60
C GLN A 56 23.20 2.48 11.70
N GLN A 57 22.20 1.79 11.16
CA GLN A 57 20.80 2.08 11.43
C GLN A 57 20.61 1.97 12.95
N GLU A 58 20.55 3.11 13.63
CA GLU A 58 20.34 3.17 15.07
C GLU A 58 18.96 2.59 15.38
N ASN A 59 18.94 1.52 16.17
CA ASN A 59 17.74 0.86 16.65
C ASN A 59 17.07 1.70 17.74
N ARG A 60 16.39 2.77 17.34
CA ARG A 60 15.61 3.61 18.24
C ARG A 60 14.26 2.96 18.54
N CYS A 61 14.22 2.12 19.57
CA CYS A 61 13.01 1.43 20.01
C CYS A 61 12.16 2.32 20.93
N PHE A 62 10.86 2.43 20.63
CA PHE A 62 9.87 3.06 21.50
C PHE A 62 8.73 2.09 21.78
N THR A 63 8.34 1.97 23.06
CA THR A 63 7.23 1.10 23.47
C THR A 63 6.08 1.97 23.97
N THR A 64 4.92 1.85 23.33
CA THR A 64 3.68 2.54 23.72
C THR A 64 2.57 1.52 23.95
N ASN A 65 1.92 1.56 25.10
CA ASN A 65 0.72 0.75 25.37
C ASN A 65 -0.47 1.30 24.57
N HIS A 66 -1.24 0.42 23.92
CA HIS A 66 -2.43 0.80 23.15
C HIS A 66 -3.68 0.08 23.67
N LYS A 67 -4.86 0.68 23.46
CA LYS A 67 -6.18 0.09 23.78
C LYS A 67 -6.94 -0.27 22.49
N PHE A 68 -6.24 -0.87 21.54
CA PHE A 68 -6.85 -1.44 20.33
C PHE A 68 -7.49 -2.79 20.68
N HIS A 69 -8.64 -3.05 20.07
CA HIS A 69 -9.29 -4.36 20.16
C HIS A 69 -8.63 -5.30 19.15
N VAL A 70 -8.36 -6.54 19.57
CA VAL A 70 -7.74 -7.56 18.71
C VAL A 70 -8.84 -8.20 17.85
N GLU A 71 -8.77 -7.98 16.53
CA GLU A 71 -9.65 -8.63 15.55
C GLU A 71 -8.98 -9.87 14.91
N ARG A 72 -9.80 -10.77 14.35
CA ARG A 72 -9.32 -11.96 13.63
C ARG A 72 -8.88 -11.57 12.21
N SER A 73 -7.89 -12.28 11.66
CA SER A 73 -7.43 -12.06 10.27
C SER A 73 -8.57 -12.24 9.27
N THR A 74 -8.76 -11.24 8.41
CA THR A 74 -9.75 -11.27 7.32
C THR A 74 -9.27 -12.10 6.12
N HIS A 75 -7.95 -12.31 5.98
CA HIS A 75 -7.37 -13.11 4.91
C HIS A 75 -7.15 -14.55 5.36
N THR A 76 -8.24 -15.32 5.43
CA THR A 76 -8.15 -16.78 5.58
C THR A 76 -7.89 -17.36 4.19
N ASN A 77 -6.78 -18.10 4.00
CA ASN A 77 -6.36 -18.71 2.72
C ASN A 77 -7.34 -19.81 2.26
N ASN A 78 -8.57 -19.40 1.96
CA ASN A 78 -9.69 -20.27 1.68
C ASN A 78 -10.48 -19.74 0.49
N TYR A 79 -9.74 -19.32 -0.53
CA TYR A 79 -10.27 -18.77 -1.78
C TYR A 79 -11.16 -19.78 -2.54
N ASN A 80 -11.06 -21.08 -2.22
CA ASN A 80 -11.79 -22.16 -2.88
C ASN A 80 -12.97 -22.72 -2.06
N GLN A 81 -13.20 -22.29 -0.81
CA GLN A 81 -14.43 -22.65 -0.10
C GLN A 81 -15.41 -21.49 -0.23
N GLY A 82 -16.20 -21.53 -1.29
CA GLY A 82 -17.36 -20.68 -1.43
C GLY A 82 -18.39 -21.01 -0.36
N PHE A 83 -18.38 -20.31 0.77
CA PHE A 83 -19.50 -20.24 1.69
C PHE A 83 -19.55 -18.83 2.32
N PHE A 84 -20.77 -18.29 2.40
CA PHE A 84 -21.17 -16.97 2.91
C PHE A 84 -21.46 -15.85 1.89
N TYR A 85 -22.30 -16.16 0.90
CA TYR A 85 -23.53 -15.36 0.79
C TYR A 85 -24.60 -16.05 1.63
N GLN A 86 -24.73 -15.68 2.91
CA GLN A 86 -26.02 -15.83 3.56
C GLN A 86 -26.83 -14.59 3.17
N PRO A 87 -27.96 -14.72 2.46
CA PRO A 87 -28.87 -13.59 2.36
C PRO A 87 -29.29 -13.17 3.77
N PRO A 88 -29.51 -11.87 4.03
CA PRO A 88 -30.00 -11.42 5.34
C PRO A 88 -31.27 -12.22 5.69
N PHE A 89 -31.33 -12.73 6.92
CA PHE A 89 -32.49 -13.43 7.46
C PHE A 89 -33.75 -12.59 7.22
N THR A 90 -34.58 -13.00 6.26
CA THR A 90 -35.91 -12.44 6.08
C THR A 90 -36.81 -13.03 7.15
N SER A 91 -36.73 -12.52 8.37
CA SER A 91 -37.65 -12.89 9.45
C SER A 91 -38.22 -11.69 10.20
N GLU A 92 -38.23 -10.49 9.62
CA GLU A 92 -38.91 -9.31 10.18
C GLU A 92 -39.71 -8.52 9.12
N ILE A 93 -40.24 -9.18 8.08
CA ILE A 93 -41.14 -8.53 7.11
C ILE A 93 -42.38 -9.39 6.87
N THR A 94 -43.19 -9.63 7.90
CA THR A 94 -44.51 -10.30 7.71
C THR A 94 -45.64 -9.80 8.61
N SER A 95 -45.57 -8.58 9.17
CA SER A 95 -46.76 -7.98 9.83
C SER A 95 -47.29 -6.74 9.10
N ASP A 96 -46.42 -5.92 8.52
CA ASP A 96 -46.87 -4.59 8.03
C ASP A 96 -47.42 -4.62 6.59
N TYR A 97 -46.99 -5.57 5.77
CA TYR A 97 -47.48 -5.73 4.39
C TYR A 97 -48.83 -6.47 4.30
N LEU A 98 -49.17 -7.32 5.28
CA LEU A 98 -50.46 -8.03 5.27
C LEU A 98 -51.62 -7.11 5.69
N VAL A 99 -51.37 -6.11 6.53
CA VAL A 99 -52.36 -5.07 6.88
C VAL A 99 -52.60 -4.11 5.70
N ALA A 100 -51.58 -3.86 4.86
CA ALA A 100 -51.69 -2.97 3.71
C ALA A 100 -52.54 -3.54 2.55
N PHE A 101 -52.70 -4.87 2.47
CA PHE A 101 -53.47 -5.54 1.42
C PHE A 101 -54.83 -6.09 1.85
N GLY A 102 -55.30 -5.78 3.07
CA GLY A 102 -56.70 -5.94 3.50
C GLY A 102 -57.38 -7.24 3.05
N TYR A 103 -57.03 -8.37 3.68
CA TYR A 103 -57.88 -9.57 3.73
C TYR A 103 -58.71 -9.57 5.01
#